data_AF-A0A4Y2C4X3-F1
#
_entry.id   AF-A0A4Y2C4X3-F1
#
_cell.length_a   1.000
_cell.length_b   1.000
_cell.length_c   1.000
_cell.angle_alpha   90.00
_cell.angle_beta   90.00
_cell.angle_gamma   90.00
#
_symmetry.space_group_name_H-M   'P 1'
#
loop_
_entity.id
_entity.type
_entity.pdbx_description
1 polymer ?
#
loop_
_entity_poly.entity_id
_entity_poly.type
_entity_poly.pdbx_seq_one_letter_code
_entity_poly.pdbx_strand_id
1 'polypeptide(L)'
;MEQGVIQNFKIHYRKRIVRKVTTALGNNQSMPKINLRESISEISKAWNYDVTDGTIRNSFAKAGFFVSNENSASTEDEGKIALEELNKMRI
;
A
#
# COMPACT_ATOMS: atom_id res chain seq x y z
N MET A 1 9.29 11.78 -6.08
CA MET A 1 7.96 11.14 -6.19
C MET A 1 7.95 9.75 -5.55
N GLU A 2 8.86 8.83 -5.92
CA GLU A 2 8.83 7.44 -5.42
C GLU A 2 9.09 7.28 -3.91
N GLN A 3 9.76 8.25 -3.27
CA GLN A 3 10.16 8.13 -1.86
C GLN A 3 8.97 7.92 -0.92
N GLY A 4 7.84 8.61 -1.11
CA GLY A 4 6.69 8.51 -0.21
C GLY A 4 6.02 7.12 -0.26
N VAL A 5 5.73 6.62 -1.46
CA VAL A 5 5.07 5.33 -1.65
C VAL A 5 5.99 4.19 -1.23
N ILE A 6 7.24 4.19 -1.69
CA ILE A 6 8.21 3.14 -1.36
C ILE A 6 8.54 3.14 0.13
N GLN A 7 8.64 4.31 0.77
CA GLN A 7 8.87 4.41 2.21
C GLN A 7 7.72 3.81 3.01
N ASN A 8 6.47 4.16 2.67
CA ASN A 8 5.29 3.58 3.34
C ASN A 8 5.25 2.07 3.16
N PHE A 9 5.46 1.58 1.92
CA PHE A 9 5.55 0.16 1.64
C PHE A 9 6.60 -0.55 2.52
N LYS A 10 7.83 0.00 2.62
CA LYS A 10 8.89 -0.55 3.48
C LYS A 10 8.49 -0.57 4.96
N ILE A 11 7.82 0.47 5.43
CA ILE A 11 7.32 0.54 6.81
C ILE A 11 6.27 -0.55 7.07
N HIS A 12 5.32 -0.74 6.16
CA HIS A 12 4.29 -1.77 6.29
C HIS A 12 4.86 -3.18 6.29
N TYR A 13 5.80 -3.48 5.39
CA TYR A 13 6.52 -4.75 5.41
C TYR A 13 7.21 -5.00 6.75
N ARG A 14 8.00 -4.04 7.26
CA ARG A 14 8.67 -4.16 8.56
C ARG A 14 7.69 -4.35 9.70
N LYS A 15 6.57 -3.62 9.71
CA LYS A 15 5.50 -3.74 10.70
C LYS A 15 4.90 -5.15 10.72
N ARG A 16 4.72 -5.79 9.56
CA ARG A 16 4.26 -7.18 9.45
C ARG A 16 5.26 -8.16 10.05
N ILE A 17 6.55 -7.99 9.75
CA ILE A 17 7.61 -8.83 10.30
C ILE A 17 7.68 -8.70 11.83
N VAL A 18 7.68 -7.47 12.35
CA VAL A 18 7.68 -7.22 13.80
C VAL A 18 6.47 -7.87 14.47
N ARG A 19 5.27 -7.71 13.90
CA ARG A 19 4.05 -8.37 14.43
C ARG A 19 4.21 -9.88 14.51
N LYS A 20 4.71 -10.54 13.46
CA LYS A 20 4.97 -12.00 13.49
C LYS A 20 5.91 -12.40 14.62
N VAL A 21 7.00 -11.66 14.80
CA VAL A 21 7.97 -11.89 15.87
C VAL A 21 7.35 -11.71 17.25
N THR A 22 6.65 -10.58 17.48
CA THR A 22 6.02 -10.30 18.77
C THR A 22 4.91 -11.30 19.09
N THR A 23 4.13 -11.75 18.10
CA THR A 23 3.10 -12.79 18.27
C THR A 23 3.73 -14.14 18.61
N ALA A 24 4.81 -14.54 17.93
CA ALA A 24 5.52 -15.78 18.27
C ALA A 24 6.07 -15.72 19.70
N LEU A 25 6.67 -14.58 20.08
CA LEU A 25 7.20 -14.35 21.42
C LEU A 25 6.09 -14.44 22.49
N GLY A 26 4.95 -13.76 22.28
CA GLY A 26 3.82 -13.78 23.22
C GLY A 26 3.19 -15.17 23.40
N ASN A 27 3.29 -16.02 22.38
CA ASN A 27 2.80 -17.40 22.41
C ASN A 27 3.86 -18.42 22.85
N ASN A 28 5.04 -17.98 23.32
CA ASN A 28 6.20 -18.82 23.65
C ASN A 28 6.61 -19.77 22.50
N GLN A 29 6.39 -19.36 21.25
CA GLN A 29 6.76 -20.10 20.06
C GLN A 29 8.19 -19.76 19.62
N SER A 30 8.79 -20.64 18.82
CA SER A 30 10.08 -20.36 18.18
C SER A 30 9.99 -19.15 17.25
N MET A 31 11.09 -18.41 17.12
CA MET A 31 11.18 -17.27 16.21
C MET A 31 10.81 -17.67 14.76
N PRO A 32 10.00 -16.84 14.06
CA PRO A 32 9.59 -17.14 12.70
C PRO A 32 10.79 -17.12 11.74
N LYS A 33 10.94 -18.21 10.95
CA LYS A 33 11.96 -18.30 9.90
C LYS A 33 11.47 -17.66 8.61
N ILE A 34 11.81 -16.39 8.41
CA ILE A 34 11.43 -15.65 7.21
C ILE A 34 12.32 -16.07 6.04
N ASN A 35 11.83 -17.05 5.28
CA ASN A 35 12.46 -17.49 4.03
C ASN A 35 11.98 -16.66 2.83
N LEU A 36 12.50 -16.96 1.64
CA LEU A 36 12.17 -16.23 0.41
C LEU A 36 10.67 -16.24 0.10
N ARG A 37 10.01 -17.41 0.22
CA ARG A 37 8.57 -17.53 -0.05
C ARG A 37 7.74 -16.70 0.91
N GLU A 38 8.06 -16.75 2.21
CA GLU A 38 7.41 -15.90 3.21
C GLU A 38 7.65 -14.41 2.93
N SER A 39 8.88 -14.05 2.56
CA SER A 39 9.22 -12.66 2.24
C SER A 39 8.39 -12.12 1.09
N ILE A 40 8.25 -12.88 -0.01
CA ILE A 40 7.42 -12.52 -1.16
C ILE A 40 5.94 -12.39 -0.75
N SER A 41 5.45 -13.31 0.09
CA SER A 41 4.08 -13.24 0.59
C SER A 41 3.83 -11.99 1.43
N GLU A 42 4.73 -11.64 2.35
CA GLU A 42 4.58 -10.45 3.19
C GLU A 42 4.78 -9.15 2.39
N ILE A 43 5.64 -9.15 1.37
CA ILE A 43 5.76 -8.05 0.38
C ILE A 43 4.45 -7.85 -0.35
N SER A 44 3.87 -8.92 -0.90
CA SER A 44 2.58 -8.86 -1.61
C SER A 44 1.48 -8.31 -0.71
N LYS A 45 1.43 -8.74 0.56
CA LYS A 45 0.44 -8.23 1.50
C LYS A 45 0.67 -6.77 1.88
N ALA A 46 1.92 -6.36 2.10
CA ALA A 46 2.25 -4.98 2.41
C ALA A 46 1.84 -4.04 1.27
N TRP A 47 2.01 -4.46 0.01
CA TRP A 47 1.59 -3.69 -1.14
C TRP A 47 0.07 -3.67 -1.31
N ASN A 48 -0.55 -4.85 -1.41
CA ASN A 48 -1.96 -4.95 -1.83
C ASN A 48 -2.97 -4.60 -0.71
N TYR A 49 -2.60 -4.74 0.56
CA TYR A 49 -3.54 -4.55 1.67
C TYR A 49 -3.20 -3.37 2.59
N ASP A 50 -1.92 -3.02 2.74
CA ASP A 50 -1.53 -2.00 3.71
C ASP A 50 -1.26 -0.63 3.10
N VAL A 51 -0.72 -0.58 1.87
CA VAL A 51 -0.55 0.68 1.15
C VAL A 51 -1.92 1.09 0.61
N THR A 52 -2.42 2.23 1.10
CA THR A 52 -3.74 2.74 0.70
C THR A 52 -3.65 3.74 -0.43
N ASP A 53 -4.72 3.88 -1.21
CA ASP A 53 -4.84 4.90 -2.26
C ASP A 53 -4.62 6.31 -1.72
N GLY A 54 -5.07 6.58 -0.50
CA GLY A 54 -4.80 7.85 0.18
C GLY A 54 -3.31 8.12 0.41
N THR A 55 -2.53 7.08 0.74
CA THR A 55 -1.07 7.17 0.90
C THR A 55 -0.37 7.44 -0.43
N ILE A 56 -0.83 6.78 -1.49
CA ILE A 56 -0.36 6.99 -2.86
C ILE A 56 -0.67 8.42 -3.28
N ARG A 57 -1.94 8.84 -3.23
CA ARG A 57 -2.39 10.19 -3.57
C ARG A 57 -1.64 11.27 -2.81
N ASN A 58 -1.46 11.13 -1.49
CA ASN A 58 -0.68 12.08 -0.69
C ASN A 58 0.79 12.17 -1.13
N SER A 59 1.40 11.04 -1.51
CA SER A 59 2.77 11.02 -2.01
C SER A 59 2.92 11.75 -3.35
N PHE A 60 1.94 11.57 -4.25
CA PHE A 60 1.88 12.30 -5.52
C PHE A 60 1.56 13.80 -5.29
N ALA A 61 0.66 14.14 -4.37
CA ALA A 61 0.33 15.52 -4.00
C ALA A 61 1.56 16.27 -3.50
N LYS A 62 2.29 15.67 -2.56
CA LYS A 62 3.54 16.24 -2.03
C LYS A 62 4.62 16.42 -3.07
N ALA A 63 4.59 15.63 -4.14
CA ALA A 63 5.54 15.75 -5.24
C ALA A 63 5.05 16.73 -6.34
N GLY A 64 3.95 17.46 -6.10
CA GLY A 64 3.44 18.50 -6.98
C GLY A 64 2.57 17.99 -8.13
N PHE A 65 2.16 16.70 -8.11
CA PHE A 65 1.36 16.12 -9.19
C PHE A 65 -0.13 16.49 -9.12
N PHE A 66 -0.59 17.01 -7.97
CA PHE A 66 -1.93 17.55 -7.83
C PHE A 66 -1.86 19.04 -7.53
N VAL A 67 -2.50 19.84 -8.38
CA VAL A 67 -2.81 21.24 -8.08
C VAL A 67 -4.06 21.22 -7.22
N SER A 68 -4.00 21.78 -6.01
CA SER A 68 -5.20 21.96 -5.19
C SER A 68 -6.15 22.91 -5.93
N ASN A 69 -7.14 22.36 -6.62
CA ASN A 69 -8.33 23.13 -6.91
C ASN A 69 -9.08 23.26 -5.59
N GLU A 70 -8.98 24.42 -4.98
CA GLU A 70 -9.78 24.85 -3.84
C GLU A 70 -11.25 24.96 -4.25
N ASN A 71 -11.89 23.81 -4.49
CA ASN A 71 -13.34 23.55 -4.58
C ASN A 71 -13.57 22.24 -5.34
N SER A 72 -13.48 21.11 -4.65
CA SER A 72 -14.36 19.99 -4.99
C SER A 72 -14.70 19.25 -3.72
N ALA A 73 -15.94 19.47 -3.29
CA ALA A 73 -16.62 18.62 -2.34
C ALA A 73 -16.47 17.16 -2.78
N SER A 74 -16.28 16.29 -1.79
CA SER A 74 -16.29 14.84 -1.90
C SER A 74 -17.34 14.34 -2.91
N THR A 75 -16.90 13.75 -4.01
CA THR A 75 -17.71 12.80 -4.76
C THR A 75 -16.86 11.56 -5.05
N GLU A 76 -17.37 10.43 -4.58
CA GLU A 76 -16.78 9.09 -4.63
C GLU A 76 -16.82 8.49 -6.06
N ASP A 77 -16.74 9.31 -7.11
CA ASP A 77 -17.12 8.92 -8.48
C ASP A 77 -15.98 9.02 -9.51
N GLU A 78 -14.73 9.30 -9.11
CA GLU A 78 -13.59 9.28 -10.04
C GLU A 78 -13.08 7.85 -10.35
N GLY A 79 -13.46 6.85 -9.56
CA GLY A 79 -13.02 5.46 -9.74
C GLY A 79 -13.74 4.71 -10.87
N LYS A 80 -14.95 5.14 -11.27
CA LYS A 80 -15.75 4.42 -12.30
C LYS A 80 -15.27 4.71 -13.71
N ILE A 81 -14.83 5.94 -13.98
CA ILE A 81 -14.37 6.37 -15.31
C ILE A 81 -13.14 5.57 -15.73
N ALA A 82 -12.19 5.34 -14.81
CA ALA A 82 -10.99 4.57 -15.09
C ALA A 82 -11.25 3.07 -15.36
N LEU A 83 -12.27 2.49 -14.72
CA LEU A 83 -12.60 1.07 -14.87
C LEU A 83 -13.32 0.79 -16.21
N GLU A 84 -14.16 1.71 -16.68
CA GLU A 84 -14.80 1.60 -18.00
C GLU A 84 -13.79 1.74 -19.15
N GLU A 85 -12.84 2.66 -19.05
CA GLU A 85 -11.76 2.84 -20.02
C GLU A 85 -10.88 1.60 -20.14
N LEU A 86 -10.56 0.94 -19.01
CA LEU A 86 -9.81 -0.32 -18.98
C LEU A 86 -10.58 -1.48 -19.61
N ASN A 87 -11.90 -1.55 -19.40
CA ASN A 87 -12.73 -2.60 -20.00
C ASN A 87 -12.87 -2.43 -21.53
N LYS A 88 -12.81 -1.19 -22.05
CA LYS A 88 -12.78 -0.94 -23.50
C LYS A 88 -11.49 -1.40 -24.19
N MET A 89 -10.39 -1.54 -23.44
CA MET A 89 -9.11 -2.02 -23.99
C MET A 89 -8.96 -3.54 -23.98
N ARG A 90 -9.87 -4.27 -23.32
CA ARG A 90 -9.87 -5.73 -23.32
C ARG A 90 -10.69 -6.24 -24.51
N ILE A 91 -10.00 -6.44 -25.63
CA ILE A 91 -10.52 -7.16 -26.81
C ILE A 91 -10.73 -8.63 -26.47
#